data_AF-A0A947C6F3-F1
#
_entry.id   AF-A0A947C6F3-F1
#
_cell.length_a   1.000
_cell.length_b   1.000
_cell.length_c   1.000
_cell.angle_alpha   90.00
_cell.angle_beta   90.00
_cell.angle_gamma   90.00
#
_symmetry.space_group_name_H-M   'P 1'
#
loop_
_entity.id
_entity.type
_entity.pdbx_description
1 polymer ?
#
loop_
_entity_poly.entity_id
_entity_poly.type
_entity_poly.pdbx_seq_one_letter_code
_entity_poly.pdbx_strand_id
1 'polypeptide(L)'
;VTPAAKVTLRIRVPGDVLLHYRQLERLHRKKLPDESFVEFLCTTFWQTWVPHLGTSDRWEHIYRRDRYRCTNPVCHNRNITLHHVKYRANGGTDSPENLTSPCAFCHLEGEHAGRLKILPPGDNPTWLLGRHPIIRVHRRERTLLA
;
A
#
# COMPACT_ATOMS: atom_id res chain seq x y z
N VAL A 1 -27.75 27.69 13.30
CA VAL A 1 -27.29 26.51 12.56
C VAL A 1 -27.88 25.29 13.26
N THR A 2 -28.78 24.57 12.61
CA THR A 2 -29.37 23.33 13.14
C THR A 2 -28.23 22.36 13.47
N PRO A 3 -28.22 21.65 14.62
CA PRO A 3 -27.16 20.68 14.89
C PRO A 3 -27.20 19.64 13.78
N ALA A 4 -26.10 19.48 13.05
CA ALA A 4 -26.00 18.47 12.00
C ALA A 4 -26.36 17.11 12.62
N ALA A 5 -27.29 16.39 11.99
CA ALA A 5 -27.75 15.10 12.48
C ALA A 5 -26.55 14.16 12.69
N LYS A 6 -26.53 13.42 13.82
CA LYS A 6 -25.48 12.43 14.09
C LYS A 6 -25.59 11.29 13.07
N VAL A 7 -24.55 11.10 12.25
CA VAL A 7 -24.45 9.98 11.29
C VAL A 7 -23.64 8.84 11.91
N THR A 8 -24.14 7.62 11.77
CA THR A 8 -23.38 6.42 12.17
C THR A 8 -22.54 5.92 11.01
N LEU A 9 -21.22 5.85 11.19
CA LEU A 9 -20.28 5.29 10.22
C LEU A 9 -19.94 3.83 10.57
N ARG A 10 -19.99 2.94 9.59
CA ARG A 10 -19.51 1.55 9.72
C ARG A 10 -18.14 1.43 9.07
N ILE A 11 -17.11 1.17 9.88
CA ILE A 11 -15.72 1.07 9.42
C ILE A 11 -15.22 -0.34 9.74
N ARG A 12 -14.51 -0.95 8.79
CA ARG A 12 -13.76 -2.20 8.99
C ARG A 12 -12.27 -1.89 9.06
N VAL A 13 -11.63 -2.31 10.13
CA VAL A 13 -10.19 -2.16 10.34
C VAL A 13 -9.58 -3.48 10.85
N PRO A 14 -8.26 -3.69 10.68
CA PRO A 14 -7.54 -4.75 11.38
C PRO A 14 -7.77 -4.72 12.91
N GLY A 15 -7.66 -5.88 13.57
CA GLY A 15 -8.04 -6.02 14.99
C GLY A 15 -7.15 -5.23 15.95
N ASP A 16 -5.86 -5.13 15.65
CA ASP A 16 -4.89 -4.28 16.34
C ASP A 16 -5.25 -2.79 16.23
N VAL A 17 -5.61 -2.33 15.02
CA VAL A 17 -6.08 -0.96 14.78
C VAL A 17 -7.37 -0.69 15.56
N LEU A 18 -8.30 -1.64 15.61
CA LEU A 18 -9.52 -1.53 16.40
C LEU A 18 -9.21 -1.32 17.89
N LEU A 19 -8.32 -2.12 18.47
CA LEU A 19 -7.92 -1.99 19.87
C LEU A 19 -7.31 -0.62 20.17
N HIS A 20 -6.41 -0.16 19.29
CA HIS A 20 -5.79 1.15 19.41
C HIS A 20 -6.83 2.27 19.33
N TYR A 21 -7.76 2.20 18.37
CA TYR A 21 -8.83 3.19 18.21
C TYR A 21 -9.76 3.21 19.42
N ARG A 22 -10.08 2.06 20.04
CA ARG A 22 -10.91 2.02 21.26
C ARG A 22 -10.23 2.64 22.48
N GLN A 23 -8.92 2.45 22.62
CA GLN A 23 -8.16 3.12 23.68
C GLN A 23 -8.15 4.64 23.46
N LEU A 24 -7.90 5.07 22.23
CA LEU A 24 -7.86 6.47 21.85
C LEU A 24 -9.22 7.15 21.99
N GLU A 25 -10.32 6.49 21.61
CA GLU A 25 -11.70 6.99 21.76
C GLU A 25 -12.06 7.28 23.22
N ARG A 26 -11.61 6.43 24.16
CA ARG A 26 -11.82 6.64 25.60
C ARG A 26 -11.08 7.87 26.11
N LEU A 27 -9.85 8.11 25.64
CA LEU A 27 -9.06 9.28 26.02
C LEU A 27 -9.65 10.55 25.40
N HIS A 28 -9.98 10.49 24.11
CA HIS A 28 -10.64 11.56 23.37
C HIS A 28 -11.92 12.01 24.07
N ARG A 29 -12.83 11.09 24.43
CA ARG A 29 -14.09 11.44 25.12
C ARG A 29 -13.89 12.20 26.43
N LYS A 30 -12.77 11.97 27.13
CA LYS A 30 -12.43 12.67 28.38
C LYS A 30 -11.82 14.06 28.14
N LYS A 31 -11.12 14.26 27.02
CA LYS A 31 -10.31 15.46 26.76
C LYS A 31 -10.98 16.42 25.77
N LEU A 32 -11.75 15.90 24.83
CA LEU A 32 -12.39 16.57 23.71
C LEU A 32 -13.85 16.07 23.58
N PRO A 33 -14.71 16.34 24.58
CA PRO A 33 -16.05 15.73 24.66
C PRO A 33 -17.01 16.23 23.56
N ASP A 34 -16.77 17.42 23.03
CA ASP A 34 -17.63 18.08 22.02
C ASP A 34 -17.17 17.83 20.58
N GLU A 35 -16.01 17.19 20.39
CA GLU A 35 -15.48 16.83 19.07
C GLU A 35 -15.95 15.43 18.65
N SER A 36 -16.10 15.21 17.34
CA SER A 36 -16.33 13.86 16.82
C SER A 36 -15.03 13.05 16.84
N PHE A 37 -15.06 11.81 17.34
CA PHE A 37 -13.87 10.95 17.31
C PHE A 37 -13.33 10.73 15.88
N VAL A 38 -14.21 10.71 14.87
CA VAL A 38 -13.78 10.59 13.47
C VAL A 38 -13.14 11.87 12.96
N GLU A 39 -13.66 13.03 13.37
CA GLU A 39 -13.04 14.32 13.06
C GLU A 39 -11.66 14.42 13.69
N PHE A 40 -11.54 14.04 14.96
CA PHE A 40 -10.26 13.95 15.65
C PHE A 40 -9.25 13.06 14.92
N LEU A 41 -9.66 11.86 14.47
CA LEU A 41 -8.79 10.97 13.69
C LEU A 41 -8.33 11.62 12.37
N CYS A 42 -9.27 12.22 11.62
CA CYS A 42 -8.98 12.88 10.35
C CYS A 42 -8.06 14.10 10.52
N THR A 43 -8.33 14.94 11.51
CA THR A 43 -7.56 16.15 11.82
C THR A 43 -6.17 15.79 12.32
N THR A 44 -6.06 14.79 13.21
CA THR A 44 -4.75 14.28 13.67
C THR A 44 -3.94 13.74 12.51
N PHE A 45 -4.55 12.96 11.62
CA PHE A 45 -3.87 12.48 10.42
C PHE A 45 -3.41 13.66 9.55
N TRP A 46 -4.30 14.61 9.25
CA TRP A 46 -3.99 15.77 8.43
C TRP A 46 -2.84 16.59 9.01
N GLN A 47 -2.91 17.00 10.28
CA GLN A 47 -1.86 17.78 10.94
C GLN A 47 -0.51 17.05 10.98
N THR A 48 -0.53 15.74 11.20
CA THR A 48 0.68 14.92 11.23
C THR A 48 1.33 14.81 9.85
N TRP A 49 0.53 14.52 8.82
CA TRP A 49 1.04 14.11 7.52
C TRP A 49 1.15 15.26 6.52
N VAL A 50 0.31 16.29 6.59
CA VAL A 50 0.32 17.41 5.63
C VAL A 50 1.66 18.10 5.48
N PRO A 51 2.44 18.37 6.54
CA PRO A 51 3.77 18.94 6.37
C PRO A 51 4.71 18.06 5.53
N HIS A 52 4.43 16.76 5.47
CA HIS A 52 5.14 15.76 4.68
C HIS A 52 4.47 15.51 3.31
N LEU A 53 3.24 16.00 3.10
CA LEU A 53 2.56 15.98 1.80
C LEU A 53 3.11 17.13 0.95
N GLY A 54 4.25 16.92 0.30
CA GLY A 54 4.84 18.04 -0.45
C GLY A 54 6.25 17.83 -0.93
N THR A 55 6.44 16.84 -1.79
CA THR A 55 7.37 16.85 -2.92
C THR A 55 7.02 15.60 -3.71
N SER A 56 6.68 15.76 -4.99
CA SER A 56 6.55 14.61 -5.87
C SER A 56 7.87 13.86 -5.83
N ASP A 57 7.88 12.63 -5.33
CA ASP A 57 9.02 11.74 -5.52
C ASP A 57 9.34 11.71 -7.03
N ARG A 58 10.62 11.60 -7.42
CA ARG A 58 10.99 11.48 -8.84
C ARG A 58 10.28 10.30 -9.52
N TRP A 59 9.83 9.33 -8.73
CA TRP A 59 9.08 8.15 -9.14
C TRP A 59 7.56 8.31 -9.17
N GLU A 60 7.03 9.50 -8.88
CA GLU A 60 5.59 9.77 -8.85
C GLU A 60 4.87 9.32 -10.11
N HIS A 61 5.47 9.49 -11.28
CA HIS A 61 4.91 9.02 -12.55
C HIS A 61 4.72 7.49 -12.59
N ILE A 62 5.59 6.72 -11.94
CA ILE A 62 5.47 5.26 -11.77
C ILE A 62 4.35 4.93 -10.79
N TYR A 63 4.30 5.60 -9.64
CA TYR A 63 3.24 5.38 -8.66
C TYR A 63 1.85 5.72 -9.21
N ARG A 64 1.73 6.78 -10.01
CA ARG A 64 0.51 7.14 -10.73
C ARG A 64 0.13 6.11 -11.78
N ARG A 65 1.09 5.64 -12.60
CA ARG A 65 0.89 4.55 -13.56
C ARG A 65 0.30 3.31 -12.87
N ASP A 66 0.86 2.95 -11.72
CA ASP A 66 0.47 1.78 -10.93
C ASP A 66 -0.73 2.06 -10.00
N ARG A 67 -1.31 3.27 -10.06
CA ARG A 67 -2.50 3.72 -9.31
C ARG A 67 -2.35 3.60 -7.79
N TYR A 68 -1.12 3.78 -7.27
CA TYR A 68 -0.79 3.59 -5.86
C TYR A 68 -1.26 2.23 -5.31
N ARG A 69 -1.06 1.17 -6.09
CA ARG A 69 -1.45 -0.20 -5.74
C ARG A 69 -0.31 -1.16 -6.06
N CYS A 70 -0.22 -2.21 -5.24
CA CYS A 70 0.70 -3.31 -5.49
C CYS A 70 0.48 -3.87 -6.90
N THR A 71 1.56 -3.98 -7.70
CA THR A 71 1.49 -4.54 -9.06
C THR A 71 1.37 -6.06 -9.08
N ASN A 72 1.52 -6.74 -7.93
CA ASN A 72 1.19 -8.16 -7.80
C ASN A 72 -0.33 -8.37 -7.92
N PRO A 73 -0.83 -9.07 -8.96
CA PRO A 73 -2.28 -9.16 -9.20
C PRO A 73 -3.07 -9.94 -8.16
N VAL A 74 -2.40 -10.67 -7.26
CA VAL A 74 -3.05 -11.34 -6.11
C VAL A 74 -2.98 -10.53 -4.82
N CYS A 75 -2.45 -9.30 -4.86
CA CYS A 75 -2.32 -8.40 -3.73
C CYS A 75 -3.24 -7.17 -3.91
N HIS A 76 -3.83 -6.70 -2.79
CA HIS A 76 -4.70 -5.52 -2.78
C HIS A 76 -4.14 -4.35 -1.95
N ASN A 77 -2.90 -4.49 -1.46
CA ASN A 77 -2.28 -3.49 -0.60
C ASN A 77 -1.89 -2.22 -1.40
N ARG A 78 -1.91 -1.08 -0.70
CA ARG A 78 -1.60 0.25 -1.22
C ARG A 78 -0.35 0.88 -0.59
N ASN A 79 0.23 0.23 0.43
CA ASN A 79 1.53 0.63 0.98
C ASN A 79 2.65 0.19 0.03
N ILE A 80 2.79 0.92 -1.07
CA ILE A 80 3.70 0.60 -2.18
C ILE A 80 5.08 1.18 -1.99
N THR A 81 6.04 0.55 -2.64
CA THR A 81 7.44 0.91 -2.69
C THR A 81 7.92 0.72 -4.13
N LEU A 82 8.86 1.54 -4.60
CA LEU A 82 9.49 1.32 -5.90
C LEU A 82 10.40 0.08 -5.88
N HIS A 83 10.40 -0.69 -6.96
CA HIS A 83 11.32 -1.80 -7.16
C HIS A 83 11.83 -1.83 -8.60
N HIS A 84 13.13 -2.12 -8.75
CA HIS A 84 13.77 -2.38 -10.04
C HIS A 84 13.68 -3.87 -10.37
N VAL A 85 12.97 -4.24 -11.45
CA VAL A 85 12.79 -5.65 -11.88
C VAL A 85 14.14 -6.32 -12.16
N LYS A 86 15.00 -5.67 -12.96
CA LYS A 86 16.43 -5.92 -12.98
C LYS A 86 17.05 -5.01 -11.93
N TYR A 87 17.60 -5.59 -10.86
CA TYR A 87 18.19 -4.82 -9.78
C TYR A 87 19.19 -3.78 -10.27
N ARG A 88 19.13 -2.59 -9.67
CA ARG A 88 20.07 -1.48 -9.95
C ARG A 88 21.53 -1.90 -9.79
N ALA A 89 21.84 -2.68 -8.75
CA ALA A 89 23.18 -3.23 -8.50
C ALA A 89 23.70 -4.12 -9.64
N ASN A 90 22.80 -4.70 -10.45
CA ASN A 90 23.13 -5.54 -11.60
C ASN A 90 23.02 -4.77 -12.94
N GLY A 91 23.04 -3.43 -12.90
CA GLY A 91 22.91 -2.58 -14.09
C GLY A 91 21.48 -2.47 -14.61
N GLY A 92 20.48 -2.48 -13.71
CA GLY A 92 19.11 -2.09 -14.02
C GLY A 92 18.96 -0.58 -14.23
N THR A 93 18.18 -0.18 -15.22
CA THR A 93 17.92 1.23 -15.53
C THR A 93 16.79 1.79 -14.67
N ASP A 94 16.71 3.11 -14.58
CA ASP A 94 15.58 3.83 -13.98
C ASP A 94 14.43 4.05 -15.00
N SER A 95 14.42 3.29 -16.12
CA SER A 95 13.34 3.34 -17.11
C SER A 95 12.04 2.78 -16.52
N PRO A 96 10.87 3.32 -16.87
CA PRO A 96 9.58 2.75 -16.48
C PRO A 96 9.43 1.24 -16.79
N GLU A 97 10.05 0.75 -17.86
CA GLU A 97 10.05 -0.67 -18.24
C GLU A 97 10.82 -1.57 -17.26
N ASN A 98 11.68 -0.99 -16.42
CA ASN A 98 12.41 -1.70 -15.38
C ASN A 98 11.87 -1.40 -13.96
N LEU A 99 10.86 -0.56 -13.83
CA LEU A 99 10.32 -0.11 -12.55
C LEU A 99 8.90 -0.62 -12.32
N THR A 100 8.61 -1.08 -11.11
CA THR A 100 7.27 -1.52 -10.68
C THR A 100 7.01 -1.14 -9.22
N SER A 101 5.75 -1.20 -8.79
CA SER A 101 5.34 -0.75 -7.45
C SER A 101 4.75 -1.87 -6.58
N PRO A 102 5.55 -2.84 -6.08
CA PRO A 102 5.07 -3.81 -5.11
C PRO A 102 4.77 -3.17 -3.75
N CYS A 103 3.93 -3.80 -2.93
CA CYS A 103 3.76 -3.39 -1.53
C CYS A 103 4.96 -3.80 -0.68
N ALA A 104 5.18 -3.15 0.47
CA ALA A 104 6.31 -3.44 1.36
C ALA A 104 6.49 -4.94 1.66
N PHE A 105 5.40 -5.70 1.85
CA PHE A 105 5.47 -7.14 2.03
C PHE A 105 5.87 -7.88 0.73
N CYS A 106 5.19 -7.64 -0.40
CA CYS A 106 5.53 -8.31 -1.66
C CYS A 106 6.94 -7.96 -2.14
N HIS A 107 7.44 -6.78 -1.77
CA HIS A 107 8.78 -6.30 -2.08
C HIS A 107 9.82 -7.00 -1.19
N LEU A 108 9.83 -6.70 0.10
CA LEU A 108 10.90 -7.11 1.01
C LEU A 108 10.77 -8.58 1.39
N GLU A 109 9.59 -8.98 1.85
CA GLU A 109 9.32 -10.37 2.29
C GLU A 109 8.98 -11.31 1.14
N GLY A 110 8.57 -10.77 -0.01
CA GLY A 110 8.25 -11.54 -1.19
C GLY A 110 9.46 -11.72 -2.08
N GLU A 111 9.79 -10.65 -2.82
CA GLU A 111 10.82 -10.65 -3.84
C GLU A 111 12.23 -10.84 -3.25
N HIS A 112 12.65 -9.95 -2.34
CA HIS A 112 13.99 -10.01 -1.76
C HIS A 112 14.25 -11.23 -0.86
N ALA A 113 13.22 -11.79 -0.23
CA ALA A 113 13.34 -13.04 0.53
C ALA A 113 13.23 -14.32 -0.33
N GLY A 114 13.12 -14.17 -1.65
CA GLY A 114 13.06 -15.28 -2.61
C GLY A 114 11.77 -16.10 -2.54
N ARG A 115 10.67 -15.53 -2.06
CA ARG A 115 9.34 -16.17 -2.01
C ARG A 115 8.49 -15.81 -3.23
N LEU A 116 8.76 -14.68 -3.84
CA LEU A 116 8.13 -14.19 -5.06
C LEU A 116 9.24 -13.82 -6.06
N LYS A 117 8.92 -13.79 -7.35
CA LYS A 117 9.79 -13.21 -8.37
C LYS A 117 9.00 -12.34 -9.32
N ILE A 118 9.55 -11.17 -9.62
CA ILE A 118 8.98 -10.22 -10.59
C ILE A 118 9.76 -10.37 -11.89
N LEU A 119 9.06 -10.67 -12.98
CA LEU A 119 9.64 -10.77 -14.31
C LEU A 119 9.26 -9.54 -15.15
N PRO A 120 10.15 -9.09 -16.04
CA PRO A 120 9.90 -7.91 -16.86
C PRO A 120 8.73 -8.10 -17.84
N PRO A 121 8.18 -7.00 -18.37
CA PRO A 121 8.54 -5.60 -18.08
C PRO A 121 7.88 -5.08 -16.78
N GLY A 122 8.47 -4.06 -16.15
CA GLY A 122 8.03 -3.51 -14.86
C GLY A 122 6.68 -2.79 -14.89
N ASP A 123 6.26 -2.29 -16.06
CA ASP A 123 4.95 -1.66 -16.28
C ASP A 123 3.80 -2.67 -16.51
N ASN A 124 4.14 -3.93 -16.81
CA ASN A 124 3.19 -5.04 -16.92
C ASN A 124 3.85 -6.36 -16.48
N PRO A 125 4.26 -6.48 -15.21
CA PRO A 125 5.12 -7.56 -14.76
C PRO A 125 4.39 -8.90 -14.70
N THR A 126 5.14 -9.96 -14.93
CA THR A 126 4.70 -11.32 -14.60
C THR A 126 5.22 -11.71 -13.23
N TRP A 127 4.35 -12.25 -12.39
CA TRP A 127 4.68 -12.65 -11.03
C TRP A 127 4.79 -14.17 -10.92
N LEU A 128 5.88 -14.65 -10.33
CA LEU A 128 6.03 -16.04 -9.90
C LEU A 128 5.82 -16.11 -8.40
N LEU A 129 4.94 -17.01 -7.95
CA LEU A 129 4.59 -17.17 -6.54
C LEU A 129 5.15 -18.51 -5.99
N GLY A 130 5.83 -18.43 -4.85
CA GLY A 130 6.46 -19.58 -4.18
C GLY A 130 7.99 -19.52 -4.25
N ARG A 131 8.67 -20.04 -3.22
CA ARG A 131 10.15 -20.18 -3.21
C ARG A 131 10.63 -21.05 -4.36
N HIS A 132 9.90 -22.13 -4.61
CA HIS A 132 9.89 -22.84 -5.87
C HIS A 132 8.60 -22.42 -6.57
N PRO A 133 8.67 -21.68 -7.68
CA PRO A 133 7.48 -21.14 -8.34
C PRO A 133 6.44 -22.22 -8.66
N ILE A 134 5.26 -22.12 -8.06
CA ILE A 134 4.12 -23.03 -8.30
C ILE A 134 3.01 -22.35 -9.11
N ILE A 135 2.97 -21.02 -9.10
CA ILE A 135 1.96 -20.25 -9.83
C ILE A 135 2.66 -19.11 -10.56
N ARG A 136 2.38 -19.00 -11.85
CA ARG A 136 2.65 -17.81 -12.66
C ARG A 136 1.38 -16.98 -12.76
N VAL A 137 1.47 -15.69 -12.48
CA VAL A 137 0.36 -14.74 -12.62
C VAL A 137 0.76 -13.62 -13.57
N HIS A 138 0.00 -13.45 -14.65
CA HIS A 138 0.11 -12.31 -15.54
C HIS A 138 -1.26 -11.66 -15.69
N ARG A 139 -1.38 -10.39 -15.26
CA ARG A 139 -2.67 -9.70 -15.20
C ARG A 139 -3.71 -10.54 -14.44
N ARG A 140 -4.74 -11.03 -15.14
CA ARG A 140 -5.81 -11.87 -14.55
C ARG A 140 -5.59 -13.36 -14.76
N GLU A 141 -4.61 -13.74 -15.56
CA GLU A 141 -4.31 -15.14 -15.87
C GLU A 141 -3.44 -15.74 -14.78
N ARG A 142 -3.80 -16.95 -14.35
CA ARG A 142 -3.07 -17.74 -13.36
C ARG A 142 -2.79 -19.11 -13.97
N THR A 143 -1.52 -19.48 -14.02
CA THR A 143 -1.07 -20.76 -14.56
C THR A 143 -0.34 -21.50 -13.45
N LEU A 144 -0.76 -22.73 -13.17
CA LEU A 144 0.02 -23.64 -12.30
C LEU A 144 1.28 -24.07 -13.05
N LEU A 145 2.41 -24.02 -12.36
CA LEU A 145 3.69 -24.50 -12.87
C LEU A 145 3.88 -25.94 -12.36
N ALA A 146 4.36 -26.81 -13.24
CA ALA A 146 4.67 -28.20 -12.93
C ALA A 146 5.96 -28.33 -12.12
#